data_AF-A0A2V9CTV6-F1
#
_entry.id   AF-A0A2V9CTV6-F1
#
_cell.length_a   1.000
_cell.length_b   1.000
_cell.length_c   1.000
_cell.angle_alpha   90.00
_cell.angle_beta   90.00
_cell.angle_gamma   90.00
#
_symmetry.space_group_name_H-M   'P 1'
#
loop_
_entity.id
_entity.type
_entity.pdbx_description
1 polymer ?
#
loop_
_entity_poly.entity_id
_entity_poly.type
_entity_poly.pdbx_seq_one_letter_code
_entity_poly.pdbx_strand_id
1 'polypeptide(L)'
;MFISRTGHPKRTGWLRMNAPGLTIWQAMRSRQVILLTLVYFFAIIGIYGFVIWFPTIVQRATNLPNMAVTLLSALPYVAGLAAMIWNGWHSDRTAERRWHTALPLFLGAGCLVVAIRLSSHLSLAFLCMVIVGACTTAFMPSFWALPTAILTESAAAASIGLINSVANLGGFAGPFFIGYLRTLTNSFTPGLVFLLVCMVFSGMLALLLHVAPMRN
;
A
#
# COMPACT_ATOMS: atom_id res chain seq x y z
N MET A 1 56.20 -17.92 32.54
CA MET A 1 54.75 -18.12 32.77
C MET A 1 54.03 -17.41 31.61
N PHE A 2 53.93 -18.05 30.45
CA PHE A 2 52.80 -18.89 30.00
C PHE A 2 51.55 -18.08 29.56
N ILE A 3 51.39 -17.96 28.21
CA ILE A 3 50.17 -18.24 27.38
C ILE A 3 48.89 -17.40 27.70
N SER A 4 48.12 -16.80 26.78
CA SER A 4 47.69 -17.22 25.44
C SER A 4 47.24 -16.05 24.54
N ARG A 5 47.55 -16.19 23.25
CA ARG A 5 46.68 -15.77 22.15
C ARG A 5 45.27 -16.34 22.30
N THR A 6 44.25 -15.49 22.27
CA THR A 6 42.96 -15.75 21.62
C THR A 6 42.56 -14.41 21.00
N GLY A 7 42.78 -14.19 19.71
CA GLY A 7 42.07 -14.93 18.69
C GLY A 7 40.59 -14.54 18.69
N HIS A 8 40.25 -13.24 18.72
CA HIS A 8 38.95 -12.83 18.23
C HIS A 8 38.94 -13.08 16.72
N PRO A 9 38.15 -14.05 16.22
CA PRO A 9 38.04 -14.25 14.79
C PRO A 9 37.47 -12.98 14.20
N LYS A 10 38.20 -12.43 13.23
CA LYS A 10 37.65 -11.55 12.21
C LYS A 10 36.26 -12.12 11.86
N ARG A 11 35.20 -11.34 12.06
CA ARG A 11 33.88 -11.64 11.51
C ARG A 11 33.96 -11.49 9.98
N THR A 12 34.70 -12.41 9.37
CA THR A 12 34.75 -12.66 7.93
C THR A 12 33.47 -13.38 7.56
N GLY A 13 32.81 -12.91 6.51
CA GLY A 13 31.82 -13.70 5.82
C GLY A 13 30.41 -13.13 5.76
N TRP A 14 30.21 -11.81 5.79
CA TRP A 14 29.11 -11.26 5.00
C TRP A 14 29.48 -11.39 3.53
N LEU A 15 29.42 -12.61 3.01
CA LEU A 15 29.13 -12.79 1.60
C LEU A 15 27.71 -12.24 1.41
N ARG A 16 27.61 -10.90 1.30
CA ARG A 16 26.68 -10.31 0.34
C ARG A 16 26.96 -11.13 -0.91
N MET A 17 26.04 -12.03 -1.26
CA MET A 17 26.08 -12.69 -2.54
C MET A 17 26.05 -11.54 -3.54
N ASN A 18 27.24 -11.16 -4.02
CA ASN A 18 27.43 -10.49 -5.28
C ASN A 18 26.92 -11.49 -6.32
N ALA A 19 25.61 -11.65 -6.40
CA ALA A 19 24.98 -12.00 -7.66
C ALA A 19 25.53 -10.98 -8.67
N PRO A 20 26.10 -11.41 -9.80
CA PRO A 20 26.68 -10.50 -10.80
C PRO A 20 25.69 -9.35 -10.99
N GLY A 21 26.15 -8.14 -10.64
CA GLY A 21 25.28 -7.02 -10.37
C GLY A 21 24.31 -6.81 -11.52
N LEU A 22 23.02 -7.05 -11.29
CA LEU A 22 21.98 -6.59 -12.20
C LEU A 22 22.28 -5.12 -12.46
N THR A 23 22.62 -4.80 -13.70
CA THR A 23 22.80 -3.40 -14.08
C THR A 23 21.52 -2.67 -13.71
N ILE A 24 21.58 -1.41 -13.32
CA ILE A 24 20.38 -0.63 -12.91
C ILE A 24 19.24 -0.81 -13.92
N TRP A 25 19.59 -0.84 -15.22
CA TRP A 25 18.66 -1.12 -16.31
C TRP A 25 18.03 -2.51 -16.30
N GLN A 26 18.81 -3.55 -16.00
CA GLN A 26 18.30 -4.92 -15.87
C GLN A 26 17.41 -5.07 -14.64
N ALA A 27 17.73 -4.39 -13.54
CA ALA A 27 16.90 -4.37 -12.35
C ALA A 27 15.53 -3.71 -12.62
N MET A 28 15.51 -2.57 -13.33
CA MET A 28 14.27 -1.89 -13.72
C MET A 28 13.37 -2.75 -14.62
N ARG A 29 13.95 -3.60 -15.47
CA ARG A 29 13.23 -4.57 -16.31
C ARG A 29 12.93 -5.89 -15.62
N SER A 30 13.34 -6.05 -14.36
CA SER A 30 13.06 -7.27 -13.62
C SER A 30 11.58 -7.41 -13.33
N ARG A 31 11.08 -8.65 -13.39
CA ARG A 31 9.68 -8.97 -13.07
C ARG A 31 9.27 -8.43 -11.68
N GLN A 32 10.18 -8.45 -10.70
CA GLN A 32 9.88 -7.98 -9.35
C GLN A 32 9.67 -6.46 -9.29
N VAL A 33 10.51 -5.68 -9.98
CA VAL A 33 10.35 -4.21 -10.01
C VAL A 33 9.09 -3.79 -10.76
N ILE A 34 8.77 -4.48 -11.86
CA ILE A 34 7.52 -4.25 -12.60
C ILE A 34 6.31 -4.56 -11.70
N LEU A 35 6.32 -5.70 -11.00
CA LEU A 35 5.25 -6.04 -10.07
C LEU A 35 5.12 -5.02 -8.93
N LEU A 36 6.22 -4.61 -8.29
CA LEU A 36 6.19 -3.57 -7.25
C LEU A 36 5.62 -2.25 -7.78
N THR A 37 6.02 -1.86 -8.98
CA THR A 37 5.52 -0.65 -9.65
C THR A 37 4.02 -0.73 -9.89
N LEU A 38 3.53 -1.86 -10.40
CA LEU A 38 2.10 -2.06 -10.65
C LEU A 38 1.29 -2.13 -9.35
N VAL A 39 1.76 -2.86 -8.33
CA VAL A 39 1.14 -2.93 -7.00
C VAL A 39 0.93 -1.51 -6.47
N TYR A 40 1.99 -0.71 -6.45
CA TYR A 40 1.93 0.65 -5.92
C TYR A 40 1.07 1.57 -6.79
N PHE A 41 1.15 1.46 -8.12
CA PHE A 41 0.32 2.22 -9.04
C PHE A 41 -1.18 2.04 -8.76
N PHE A 42 -1.65 0.79 -8.69
CA PHE A 42 -3.06 0.50 -8.40
C PHE A 42 -3.47 0.88 -6.97
N ALA A 43 -2.57 0.69 -6.00
CA ALA A 43 -2.82 1.12 -4.63
C ALA A 43 -2.95 2.65 -4.52
N ILE A 44 -2.13 3.39 -5.27
CA ILE A 44 -2.11 4.85 -5.30
C ILE A 44 -3.34 5.44 -6.00
N ILE A 45 -3.85 4.78 -7.05
CA ILE A 45 -5.19 5.07 -7.60
C ILE A 45 -6.25 4.99 -6.49
N GLY A 46 -6.22 3.90 -5.72
CA GLY A 46 -7.08 3.65 -4.55
C GLY A 46 -6.99 4.75 -3.50
N ILE A 47 -5.76 5.05 -3.06
CA ILE A 47 -5.46 6.04 -2.02
C ILE A 47 -5.95 7.43 -2.43
N TYR A 48 -5.47 7.97 -3.56
CA TYR A 48 -5.81 9.34 -3.93
C TYR A 48 -7.27 9.49 -4.32
N GLY A 49 -7.85 8.48 -4.98
CA GLY A 49 -9.28 8.45 -5.26
C GLY A 49 -10.11 8.50 -3.97
N PHE A 50 -9.73 7.73 -2.95
CA PHE A 50 -10.38 7.77 -1.65
C PHE A 50 -10.17 9.11 -0.94
N VAL A 51 -8.92 9.56 -0.77
CA VAL A 51 -8.55 10.77 -0.03
C VAL A 51 -9.28 12.01 -0.55
N ILE A 52 -9.35 12.17 -1.86
CA ILE A 52 -9.95 13.35 -2.49
C ILE A 52 -11.47 13.33 -2.40
N TRP A 53 -12.10 12.17 -2.65
CA TRP A 53 -13.56 12.08 -2.73
C TRP A 53 -14.24 11.75 -1.41
N PHE A 54 -13.53 11.21 -0.42
CA PHE A 54 -14.11 10.80 0.86
C PHE A 54 -14.84 11.94 1.60
N PRO A 55 -14.26 13.14 1.78
CA PRO A 55 -14.98 14.24 2.45
C PRO A 55 -16.26 14.63 1.71
N THR A 56 -16.23 14.63 0.38
CA THR A 56 -17.39 14.95 -0.46
C THR A 56 -18.47 13.87 -0.35
N ILE A 57 -18.09 12.59 -0.26
CA ILE A 57 -19.02 11.49 -0.05
C ILE A 57 -19.70 11.63 1.31
N VAL A 58 -18.94 11.91 2.38
CA VAL A 58 -19.46 12.11 3.74
C VAL A 58 -20.41 13.30 3.78
N GLN A 59 -20.04 14.43 3.17
CA GLN A 59 -20.86 15.63 3.12
C GLN A 59 -22.22 15.36 2.47
N ARG A 60 -22.25 14.70 1.33
CA ARG A 60 -23.49 14.40 0.60
C ARG A 60 -24.37 13.39 1.30
N ALA A 61 -23.76 12.43 2.00
CA ALA A 61 -24.50 11.39 2.69
C ALA A 61 -25.12 11.89 4.01
N THR A 62 -24.50 12.88 4.66
CA THR A 62 -24.89 13.35 6.00
C THR A 62 -25.56 14.73 6.03
N ASN A 63 -25.36 15.57 5.01
CA ASN A 63 -25.75 17.00 4.99
C ASN A 63 -25.24 17.80 6.20
N LEU A 64 -24.13 17.36 6.81
CA LEU A 64 -23.51 18.02 7.95
C LEU A 64 -22.74 19.29 7.54
N PRO A 65 -22.52 20.24 8.46
CA PRO A 65 -21.69 21.41 8.21
C PRO A 65 -20.23 21.02 7.93
N ASN A 66 -19.51 21.87 7.18
CA ASN A 66 -18.13 21.62 6.74
C ASN A 66 -17.19 21.20 7.89
N MET A 67 -17.28 21.88 9.05
CA MET A 67 -16.45 21.55 10.22
C MET A 67 -16.64 20.10 10.67
N ALA A 68 -17.88 19.62 10.77
CA ALA A 68 -18.18 18.25 11.16
C ALA A 68 -17.70 17.23 10.12
N VAL A 69 -17.87 17.53 8.82
CA VAL A 69 -17.37 16.69 7.73
C VAL A 69 -15.85 16.58 7.79
N THR A 70 -15.13 17.67 8.03
CA THR A 70 -13.67 17.67 8.15
C THR A 70 -13.20 16.82 9.33
N LEU A 71 -13.85 16.95 10.49
CA LEU A 71 -13.53 16.13 11.68
C LEU A 71 -13.78 14.64 11.42
N LEU A 72 -14.91 14.29 10.79
CA LEU A 72 -15.19 12.91 10.37
C LEU A 72 -14.17 12.41 9.35
N SER A 73 -13.74 13.29 8.45
CA SER A 73 -12.75 12.98 7.42
C SER A 73 -11.34 12.76 7.97
N ALA A 74 -11.07 13.18 9.21
CA ALA A 74 -9.81 12.90 9.89
C ALA A 74 -9.72 11.46 10.44
N LEU A 75 -10.86 10.82 10.74
CA LEU A 75 -10.92 9.51 11.37
C LEU A 75 -10.19 8.39 10.60
N PRO A 76 -10.29 8.27 9.26
CA PRO A 76 -9.54 7.25 8.53
C PRO A 76 -8.02 7.42 8.65
N TYR A 77 -7.52 8.64 8.79
CA TYR A 77 -6.08 8.89 8.95
C TYR A 77 -5.60 8.51 10.36
N VAL A 78 -6.41 8.77 11.39
CA VAL A 78 -6.12 8.34 12.76
C VAL A 78 -6.13 6.81 12.86
N ALA A 79 -7.16 6.17 12.28
CA ALA A 79 -7.23 4.71 12.20
C ALA A 79 -6.07 4.14 11.37
N GLY A 80 -5.70 4.83 10.28
CA GLY A 80 -4.58 4.50 9.42
C GLY A 80 -3.22 4.57 10.10
N LEU A 81 -3.00 5.57 10.96
CA LEU A 81 -1.79 5.66 11.78
C LEU A 81 -1.64 4.42 12.67
N ALA A 82 -2.71 4.05 13.39
CA ALA A 82 -2.69 2.88 14.25
C ALA A 82 -2.48 1.58 13.45
N ALA A 83 -3.18 1.42 12.32
CA ALA A 83 -3.07 0.26 11.45
C ALA A 83 -1.69 0.16 10.79
N MET A 84 -1.09 1.28 10.39
CA MET A 84 0.26 1.36 9.84
C MET A 84 1.32 0.92 10.85
N ILE A 85 1.25 1.43 12.09
CA ILE A 85 2.19 1.05 13.15
C ILE A 85 2.07 -0.45 13.45
N TRP A 86 0.83 -0.93 13.62
CA TRP A 86 0.57 -2.34 13.92
C TRP A 86 1.03 -3.27 12.79
N ASN A 87 0.63 -2.98 11.55
CA ASN A 87 0.95 -3.82 10.40
C ASN A 87 2.45 -3.81 10.09
N GLY A 88 3.13 -2.67 10.25
CA GLY A 88 4.58 -2.59 10.12
C GLY A 88 5.31 -3.42 11.18
N TRP A 89 4.95 -3.24 12.46
CA TRP A 89 5.54 -3.99 13.56
C TRP A 89 5.32 -5.50 13.42
N HIS A 90 4.11 -5.93 13.08
CA HIS A 90 3.78 -7.34 12.90
C HIS A 90 4.47 -7.92 11.65
N SER A 91 4.60 -7.14 10.58
CA SER A 91 5.36 -7.51 9.38
C SER A 91 6.84 -7.74 9.68
N ASP A 92 7.45 -6.90 10.51
CA ASP A 92 8.86 -7.04 10.88
C ASP A 92 9.09 -8.25 11.79
N ARG A 93 8.15 -8.56 12.69
CA ARG A 93 8.24 -9.73 13.58
C ARG A 93 8.08 -11.06 12.85
N THR A 94 7.19 -11.11 11.85
CA THR A 94 6.87 -12.34 11.11
C THR A 94 7.72 -12.53 9.86
N ALA A 95 8.38 -11.46 9.39
CA ALA A 95 9.08 -11.41 8.10
C ALA A 95 8.20 -11.73 6.87
N GLU A 96 6.88 -11.76 7.03
CA GLU A 96 5.91 -12.09 5.96
C GLU A 96 5.44 -10.86 5.18
N ARG A 97 6.39 -10.03 4.72
CA ARG A 97 6.12 -8.72 4.10
C ARG A 97 5.12 -8.76 2.93
N ARG A 98 5.10 -9.88 2.18
CA ARG A 98 4.14 -10.11 1.08
C ARG A 98 2.69 -10.11 1.57
N TRP A 99 2.41 -10.80 2.67
CA TRP A 99 1.06 -10.94 3.22
C TRP A 99 0.61 -9.65 3.88
N HIS A 100 1.52 -8.97 4.56
CA HIS A 100 1.27 -7.67 5.18
C HIS A 100 1.04 -6.54 4.18
N THR A 101 1.41 -6.75 2.91
CA THR A 101 1.07 -5.84 1.81
C THR A 101 -0.29 -6.21 1.21
N ALA A 102 -0.54 -7.49 0.95
CA ALA A 102 -1.74 -7.94 0.27
C ALA A 102 -3.00 -7.92 1.16
N LEU A 103 -2.91 -8.32 2.42
CA LEU A 103 -4.06 -8.46 3.32
C LEU A 103 -4.77 -7.12 3.59
N PRO A 104 -4.09 -6.00 3.88
CA PRO A 104 -4.78 -4.72 4.02
C PRO A 104 -5.51 -4.30 2.74
N LEU A 105 -4.92 -4.53 1.56
CA LEU A 105 -5.57 -4.19 0.28
C LEU A 105 -6.85 -5.00 0.06
N PHE A 106 -6.83 -6.30 0.36
CA PHE A 106 -8.04 -7.14 0.29
C PHE A 106 -9.08 -6.78 1.35
N LEU A 107 -8.64 -6.49 2.58
CA LEU A 107 -9.54 -6.06 3.65
C LEU A 107 -10.23 -4.74 3.30
N GLY A 108 -9.47 -3.77 2.78
CA GLY A 108 -10.02 -2.51 2.28
C GLY A 108 -11.01 -2.72 1.13
N ALA A 109 -10.69 -3.59 0.16
CA ALA A 109 -11.64 -3.94 -0.91
C ALA A 109 -12.93 -4.60 -0.38
N GLY A 110 -12.81 -5.50 0.60
CA GLY A 110 -13.96 -6.13 1.26
C GLY A 110 -14.83 -5.10 2.00
N CYS A 111 -14.21 -4.19 2.75
CA CYS A 111 -14.93 -3.11 3.42
C CYS A 111 -15.61 -2.15 2.41
N LEU A 112 -15.01 -1.92 1.23
CA LEU A 112 -15.64 -1.17 0.15
C LEU A 112 -16.91 -1.86 -0.38
N VAL A 113 -16.90 -3.19 -0.56
CA VAL A 113 -18.11 -3.96 -0.92
C VAL A 113 -19.21 -3.71 0.11
N VAL A 114 -18.88 -3.86 1.39
CA VAL A 114 -19.84 -3.69 2.49
C VAL A 114 -20.37 -2.24 2.52
N ALA A 115 -19.50 -1.25 2.38
CA ALA A 115 -19.90 0.17 2.34
C ALA A 115 -20.85 0.49 1.19
N ILE A 116 -20.62 -0.07 0.00
CA ILE A 116 -21.49 0.11 -1.16
C ILE A 116 -22.86 -0.56 -0.94
N ARG A 117 -22.87 -1.79 -0.41
CA ARG A 117 -24.10 -2.58 -0.21
C ARG A 117 -24.97 -2.07 0.93
N LEU A 118 -24.37 -1.55 1.99
CA LEU A 118 -25.06 -1.00 3.16
C LEU A 118 -25.11 0.54 3.14
N SER A 119 -25.15 1.14 1.94
CA SER A 119 -25.25 2.59 1.78
C SER A 119 -26.51 3.22 2.40
N SER A 120 -27.56 2.43 2.65
CA SER A 120 -28.74 2.84 3.43
C SER A 120 -28.46 2.96 4.95
N HIS A 121 -27.46 2.24 5.46
CA HIS A 121 -27.05 2.26 6.88
C HIS A 121 -25.80 3.13 7.03
N LEU A 122 -26.02 4.45 7.09
CA LEU A 122 -24.97 5.45 7.02
C LEU A 122 -23.82 5.25 8.04
N SER A 123 -24.14 4.88 9.28
CA SER A 123 -23.13 4.65 10.33
C SER A 123 -22.21 3.47 10.01
N LEU A 124 -22.76 2.36 9.53
CA LEU A 124 -21.99 1.18 9.17
C LEU A 124 -21.19 1.41 7.89
N ALA A 125 -21.79 2.05 6.88
CA ALA A 125 -21.07 2.42 5.66
C ALA A 125 -19.89 3.36 5.97
N PHE A 126 -20.09 4.33 6.86
CA PHE A 126 -19.04 5.22 7.33
C PHE A 126 -17.93 4.47 8.06
N LEU A 127 -18.26 3.57 8.98
CA LEU A 127 -17.28 2.73 9.68
C LEU A 127 -16.45 1.91 8.68
N CYS A 128 -17.08 1.29 7.69
CA CYS A 128 -16.38 0.56 6.64
C CYS A 128 -15.44 1.47 5.84
N MET A 129 -15.85 2.69 5.51
CA MET A 129 -14.98 3.66 4.81
C MET A 129 -13.80 4.12 5.67
N VAL A 130 -13.97 4.24 6.99
CA VAL A 130 -12.83 4.48 7.92
C VAL A 130 -11.84 3.33 7.87
N ILE A 131 -12.32 2.08 7.87
CA ILE A 131 -11.46 0.90 7.73
C ILE A 131 -10.76 0.88 6.36
N VAL A 132 -11.44 1.27 5.28
CA VAL A 132 -10.83 1.40 3.95
C VAL A 132 -9.64 2.35 4.00
N GLY A 133 -9.80 3.55 4.57
CA GLY A 133 -8.71 4.52 4.72
C GLY A 133 -7.58 4.03 5.64
N ALA A 134 -7.90 3.22 6.64
CA ALA A 134 -6.89 2.60 7.48
C ALA A 134 -6.07 1.56 6.69
N CYS A 135 -6.75 0.73 5.89
CA CYS A 135 -6.12 -0.28 5.05
C CYS A 135 -5.22 0.31 3.96
N THR A 136 -5.63 1.43 3.36
CA THR A 136 -4.85 2.11 2.30
C THR A 136 -3.56 2.75 2.82
N THR A 137 -3.45 2.99 4.12
CA THR A 137 -2.21 3.47 4.76
C THR A 137 -1.40 2.32 5.38
N ALA A 138 -2.07 1.29 5.89
CA ALA A 138 -1.43 0.18 6.58
C ALA A 138 -0.46 -0.65 5.72
N PHE A 139 -0.67 -0.75 4.41
CA PHE A 139 0.19 -1.55 3.54
C PHE A 139 1.55 -0.88 3.23
N MET A 140 1.65 0.45 3.33
CA MET A 140 2.85 1.22 2.96
C MET A 140 4.15 0.74 3.63
N PRO A 141 4.24 0.55 4.96
CA PRO A 141 5.49 0.16 5.61
C PRO A 141 6.00 -1.19 5.11
N SER A 142 5.09 -2.17 5.00
CA SER A 142 5.40 -3.51 4.51
C SER A 142 5.82 -3.49 3.04
N PHE A 143 5.17 -2.66 2.22
CA PHE A 143 5.50 -2.48 0.81
C PHE A 143 6.88 -1.86 0.61
N TRP A 144 7.20 -0.76 1.30
CA TRP A 144 8.48 -0.06 1.13
C TRP A 144 9.67 -0.84 1.69
N ALA A 145 9.42 -1.85 2.54
CA ALA A 145 10.43 -2.81 2.97
C ALA A 145 10.73 -3.90 1.93
N LEU A 146 9.97 -4.01 0.82
CA LEU A 146 10.19 -5.03 -0.22
C LEU A 146 11.31 -4.67 -1.21
N PRO A 147 11.35 -3.46 -1.84
CA PRO A 147 12.41 -3.12 -2.78
C PRO A 147 13.81 -3.27 -2.19
N THR A 148 13.99 -2.84 -0.94
CA THR A 148 15.28 -2.89 -0.23
C THR A 148 15.65 -4.30 0.25
N ALA A 149 14.68 -5.21 0.35
CA ALA A 149 14.93 -6.60 0.74
C ALA A 149 15.35 -7.49 -0.44
N ILE A 150 14.89 -7.17 -1.65
CA ILE A 150 15.04 -8.04 -2.83
C ILE A 150 16.07 -7.51 -3.84
N LEU A 151 16.46 -6.22 -3.73
CA LEU A 151 17.39 -5.57 -4.66
C LEU A 151 18.66 -5.11 -3.96
N THR A 152 19.73 -4.93 -4.75
CA THR A 152 20.95 -4.24 -4.31
C THR A 152 20.65 -2.77 -4.03
N GLU A 153 21.45 -2.11 -3.19
CA GLU A 153 21.22 -0.71 -2.76
C GLU A 153 21.01 0.26 -3.94
N SER A 154 21.84 0.17 -4.98
CA SER A 154 21.73 1.02 -6.18
C SER A 154 20.49 0.71 -7.02
N ALA A 155 20.16 -0.58 -7.20
CA ALA A 155 18.97 -1.01 -7.91
C ALA A 155 17.68 -0.64 -7.15
N ALA A 156 17.70 -0.72 -5.82
CA ALA A 156 16.58 -0.33 -4.96
C ALA A 156 16.29 1.17 -5.12
N ALA A 157 17.31 2.03 -5.04
CA ALA A 157 17.14 3.48 -5.21
C ALA A 157 16.52 3.83 -6.57
N ALA A 158 17.05 3.26 -7.67
CA ALA A 158 16.51 3.48 -9.00
C ALA A 158 15.06 2.98 -9.15
N SER A 159 14.76 1.81 -8.57
CA SER A 159 13.41 1.22 -8.60
C SER A 159 12.41 2.04 -7.81
N ILE A 160 12.79 2.57 -6.65
CA ILE A 160 11.96 3.49 -5.86
C ILE A 160 11.61 4.75 -6.67
N GLY A 161 12.58 5.29 -7.43
CA GLY A 161 12.35 6.41 -8.35
C GLY A 161 11.36 6.07 -9.46
N LEU A 162 11.49 4.89 -10.07
CA LEU A 162 10.54 4.40 -11.09
C LEU A 162 9.14 4.21 -10.51
N ILE A 163 9.03 3.57 -9.35
CA ILE A 163 7.78 3.31 -8.65
C ILE A 163 7.04 4.63 -8.39
N ASN A 164 7.72 5.65 -7.86
CA ASN A 164 7.09 6.95 -7.61
C ASN A 164 6.71 7.69 -8.90
N SER A 165 7.55 7.62 -9.93
CA SER A 165 7.24 8.23 -11.24
C SER A 165 5.94 7.67 -11.82
N VAL A 166 5.79 6.34 -11.83
CA VAL A 166 4.57 5.69 -12.34
C VAL A 166 3.39 5.93 -11.41
N ALA A 167 3.60 5.89 -10.09
CA ALA A 167 2.55 6.14 -9.11
C ALA A 167 1.91 7.52 -9.24
N ASN A 168 2.68 8.56 -9.59
CA ASN A 168 2.11 9.89 -9.85
C ASN A 168 1.05 9.87 -10.98
N LEU A 169 1.20 9.02 -12.00
CA LEU A 169 0.17 8.81 -13.01
C LEU A 169 -1.10 8.18 -12.41
N GLY A 170 -0.92 7.25 -11.46
CA GLY A 170 -2.03 6.66 -10.70
C GLY A 170 -2.74 7.69 -9.81
N GLY A 171 -1.98 8.60 -9.21
CA GLY A 171 -2.50 9.70 -8.41
C GLY A 171 -3.35 10.68 -9.20
N PHE A 172 -3.05 10.86 -10.50
CA PHE A 172 -3.92 11.58 -11.43
C PHE A 172 -5.15 10.74 -11.86
N ALA A 173 -4.93 9.48 -12.22
CA ALA A 173 -5.98 8.60 -12.76
C ALA A 173 -7.12 8.37 -11.76
N GLY A 174 -6.81 8.13 -10.47
CA GLY A 174 -7.84 7.83 -9.46
C GLY A 174 -8.93 8.89 -9.34
N PRO A 175 -8.59 10.14 -8.98
CA PRO A 175 -9.57 11.23 -8.88
C PRO A 175 -10.26 11.54 -10.21
N PHE A 176 -9.52 11.49 -11.32
CA PHE A 176 -10.06 11.74 -12.67
C PHE A 176 -11.17 10.75 -13.01
N PHE A 177 -10.93 9.43 -12.88
CA PHE A 177 -11.92 8.42 -13.23
C PHE A 177 -13.14 8.47 -12.32
N ILE A 178 -12.96 8.69 -11.01
CA ILE A 178 -14.12 8.87 -10.11
C ILE A 178 -14.93 10.10 -10.52
N GLY A 179 -14.29 11.22 -10.81
CA GLY A 179 -14.98 12.44 -11.25
C GLY A 179 -15.73 12.27 -12.56
N TYR A 180 -15.12 11.58 -13.53
CA TYR A 180 -15.72 11.25 -14.82
C TYR A 180 -16.95 10.35 -14.64
N LEU A 181 -16.81 9.23 -13.92
CA LEU A 181 -17.90 8.30 -13.63
C LEU A 181 -19.03 8.96 -12.84
N ARG A 182 -18.69 9.83 -11.89
CA ARG A 182 -19.65 10.60 -11.11
C ARG A 182 -20.45 11.55 -12.00
N THR A 183 -19.82 12.22 -12.96
CA THR A 183 -20.50 13.14 -13.88
C THR A 183 -21.50 12.41 -14.77
N LEU A 184 -21.16 11.20 -15.22
CA LEU A 184 -22.06 10.39 -16.06
C LEU A 184 -23.22 9.77 -15.28
N THR A 185 -22.98 9.30 -14.06
CA THR A 185 -23.95 8.49 -13.30
C THR A 185 -24.66 9.24 -12.18
N ASN A 186 -24.23 10.48 -11.89
CA ASN A 186 -24.62 11.26 -10.71
C ASN A 186 -24.38 10.57 -9.37
N SER A 187 -23.63 9.46 -9.34
CA SER A 187 -23.38 8.64 -8.16
C SER A 187 -21.88 8.39 -7.94
N PHE A 188 -21.51 8.17 -6.68
CA PHE A 188 -20.15 7.76 -6.31
C PHE A 188 -19.91 6.26 -6.44
N THR A 189 -20.98 5.46 -6.48
CA THR A 189 -20.88 4.00 -6.47
C THR A 189 -19.97 3.45 -7.56
N PRO A 190 -20.05 3.87 -8.84
CA PRO A 190 -19.16 3.34 -9.87
C PRO A 190 -17.69 3.70 -9.63
N GLY A 191 -17.42 4.88 -9.07
CA GLY A 191 -16.07 5.30 -8.67
C GLY A 191 -15.53 4.44 -7.52
N LEU A 192 -16.37 4.11 -6.52
CA LEU A 192 -15.99 3.22 -5.42
C LEU A 192 -15.76 1.78 -5.90
N VAL A 193 -16.56 1.29 -6.86
CA VAL A 193 -16.33 -0.02 -7.51
C VAL A 193 -15.00 -0.02 -8.27
N PHE A 194 -14.66 1.07 -8.96
CA PHE A 194 -13.36 1.20 -9.62
C PHE A 194 -12.20 1.10 -8.61
N LEU A 195 -12.28 1.81 -7.48
CA LEU A 195 -11.26 1.71 -6.42
C LEU A 195 -11.15 0.30 -5.85
N LEU A 196 -12.29 -0.36 -5.61
CA LEU A 196 -12.34 -1.75 -5.16
C LEU A 196 -11.58 -2.65 -6.13
N VAL A 197 -11.83 -2.55 -7.44
CA VAL A 197 -11.15 -3.37 -8.46
C VAL A 197 -9.64 -3.11 -8.45
N CYS A 198 -9.22 -1.85 -8.35
CA CYS A 198 -7.81 -1.50 -8.23
C CYS A 198 -7.16 -2.08 -6.97
N MET A 199 -7.84 -2.05 -5.81
CA MET A 199 -7.32 -2.62 -4.57
C MET A 199 -7.21 -4.15 -4.64
N VAL A 200 -8.21 -4.84 -5.20
CA VAL A 200 -8.15 -6.29 -5.42
C VAL A 200 -6.99 -6.63 -6.35
N PHE A 201 -6.86 -5.91 -7.47
CA PHE A 201 -5.79 -6.16 -8.44
C PHE A 201 -4.40 -5.89 -7.84
N SER A 202 -4.25 -4.82 -7.06
CA SER A 202 -3.02 -4.51 -6.32
C SER A 202 -2.67 -5.63 -5.32
N GLY A 203 -3.66 -6.11 -4.55
CA GLY A 203 -3.48 -7.23 -3.62
C GLY A 203 -3.07 -8.53 -4.32
N MET A 204 -3.71 -8.84 -5.45
CA MET A 204 -3.36 -10.01 -6.28
C MET A 204 -1.94 -9.94 -6.81
N LEU A 205 -1.52 -8.77 -7.32
CA LEU A 205 -0.16 -8.54 -7.80
C LEU A 205 0.86 -8.64 -6.66
N ALA A 206 0.51 -8.19 -5.45
CA ALA A 206 1.38 -8.29 -4.27
C ALA A 206 1.64 -9.76 -3.88
N LEU A 207 0.65 -10.66 -4.05
CA LEU A 207 0.83 -12.10 -3.82
C LEU A 207 1.78 -12.76 -4.84
N LEU A 208 1.95 -12.17 -6.03
CA LEU A 208 2.89 -12.66 -7.05
C LEU A 208 4.34 -12.26 -6.79
N LEU A 209 4.60 -11.45 -5.75
CA LEU A 209 5.95 -11.06 -5.36
C LEU A 209 6.68 -12.24 -4.71
N HIS A 210 7.83 -12.58 -5.28
CA HIS A 210 8.72 -13.59 -4.71
C HIS A 210 9.62 -12.94 -3.67
N VAL A 211 9.30 -13.16 -2.40
CA VAL A 211 10.13 -12.79 -1.25
C VAL A 211 10.72 -14.07 -0.69
N ALA A 212 12.04 -14.23 -0.75
CA ALA A 212 12.69 -15.37 -0.11
C ALA A 212 12.45 -15.30 1.41
N PRO A 213 12.15 -16.42 2.09
CA PRO A 213 11.97 -16.42 3.54
C PRO A 213 13.27 -15.96 4.19
N MET A 214 13.20 -14.88 4.98
CA MET A 214 14.34 -14.44 5.79
C MET A 214 14.52 -15.47 6.90
N ARG A 215 15.62 -16.22 6.82
CA ARG A 215 15.98 -17.27 7.77
C ARG A 215 16.35 -16.60 9.10
N ASN A 216 15.56 -16.87 10.14
CA ASN A 216 15.88 -16.53 11.54
C ASN A 216 17.10 -17.31 12.03
#